data_AF-A0A2M8LE31-F1
#
_entry.id   AF-A0A2M8LE31-F1
#
_cell.length_a   1.000
_cell.length_b   1.000
_cell.length_c   1.000
_cell.angle_alpha   90.00
_cell.angle_beta   90.00
_cell.angle_gamma   90.00
#
_symmetry.space_group_name_H-M   'P 1'
#
loop_
_entity.id
_entity.type
_entity.pdbx_description
1 polymer ?
#
loop_
_entity_poly.entity_id
_entity_poly.type
_entity_poly.pdbx_seq_one_letter_code
_entity_poly.pdbx_strand_id
1 'polypeptide(L)' 'MVVEILDKMSALAVAGLGLVAALAWNDAIRLLFTVYFPKPSESISAQFLYAVIITVIVVLVTMYLARLTRRIKERLDR' A
#
# COMPACT_ATOMS: atom_id res chain seq x y z
N MET A 1 -17.65 -21.82 -17.67
CA MET A 1 -18.19 -21.99 -16.30
C MET A 1 -17.08 -22.14 -15.26
N VAL A 2 -16.29 -23.22 -15.22
CA VAL A 2 -15.23 -23.41 -14.18
C VAL A 2 -14.16 -22.29 -14.21
N VAL A 3 -13.68 -21.91 -15.40
CA VAL A 3 -12.68 -20.84 -15.55
C VAL A 3 -13.19 -19.48 -15.05
N GLU A 4 -14.46 -19.17 -15.32
CA GLU A 4 -15.09 -17.91 -14.88
C GLU A 4 -15.25 -17.87 -13.37
N ILE A 5 -15.63 -18.98 -12.75
CA ILE A 5 -15.70 -19.11 -11.28
C ILE A 5 -14.30 -18.92 -10.68
N LEU A 6 -13.28 -19.56 -11.26
CA LEU A 6 -11.90 -19.44 -10.77
C LEU A 6 -11.37 -18.00 -10.89
N ASP A 7 -11.69 -17.29 -11.98
CA ASP A 7 -11.33 -15.88 -12.18
C ASP A 7 -11.97 -14.98 -11.10
N LYS A 8 -13.28 -15.14 -10.86
CA LYS A 8 -13.97 -14.39 -9.79
C LYS A 8 -13.43 -14.69 -8.41
N MET A 9 -13.16 -15.96 -8.11
CA MET A 9 -12.57 -16.37 -6.83
C MET A 9 -11.17 -15.79 -6.65
N SER A 10 -10.36 -15.79 -7.72
CA SER A 10 -9.01 -15.20 -7.69
C SER A 10 -9.06 -13.70 -7.46
N ALA A 11 -9.98 -12.99 -8.13
CA ALA A 11 -10.18 -11.55 -7.92
C ALA A 11 -10.58 -11.22 -6.47
N LEU A 12 -11.51 -11.99 -5.90
CA LEU A 12 -11.91 -11.84 -4.50
C LEU A 12 -10.77 -12.15 -3.53
N ALA A 13 -9.98 -13.19 -3.78
CA ALA A 13 -8.81 -13.54 -2.97
C ALA A 13 -7.75 -12.43 -3.01
N VAL A 14 -7.42 -11.92 -4.20
CA VAL A 14 -6.46 -10.82 -4.37
C VAL A 14 -6.97 -9.54 -3.68
N ALA A 15 -8.26 -9.23 -3.80
CA ALA A 15 -8.84 -8.07 -3.12
C ALA A 15 -8.79 -8.20 -1.59
N GLY A 16 -9.18 -9.37 -1.06
CA GLY A 16 -9.13 -9.65 0.38
C GLY A 16 -7.71 -9.60 0.93
N LEU A 17 -6.76 -10.23 0.26
CA LEU A 17 -5.34 -10.18 0.63
C LEU A 17 -4.75 -8.77 0.50
N GLY A 18 -5.16 -8.02 -0.53
CA GLY A 18 -4.80 -6.61 -0.70
C GLY A 18 -5.26 -5.75 0.48
N LEU A 19 -6.48 -5.97 0.97
CA LEU A 19 -7.00 -5.30 2.17
C LEU A 19 -6.19 -5.68 3.42
N VAL A 20 -5.94 -6.97 3.65
CA VAL A 20 -5.14 -7.44 4.79
C VAL A 20 -3.72 -6.85 4.74
N ALA A 21 -3.10 -6.83 3.57
CA ALA A 21 -1.79 -6.22 3.38
C ALA A 21 -1.81 -4.72 3.71
N ALA A 22 -2.80 -3.97 3.21
CA ALA A 22 -2.94 -2.54 3.50
C ALA A 22 -3.07 -2.26 5.02
N LEU A 23 -3.85 -3.09 5.73
CA LEU A 23 -4.00 -2.99 7.18
C LEU A 23 -2.68 -3.32 7.92
N ALA A 24 -1.99 -4.38 7.52
CA ALA A 24 -0.73 -4.79 8.13
C ALA A 24 0.37 -3.72 7.97
N TRP A 25 0.48 -3.09 6.79
CA TRP A 25 1.42 -2.00 6.56
C TRP A 25 1.08 -0.75 7.40
N ASN A 26 -0.21 -0.43 7.53
CA ASN A 26 -0.63 0.66 8.42
C ASN A 26 -0.19 0.41 9.87
N ASP A 27 -0.42 -0.81 10.39
CA ASP A 27 -0.08 -1.14 11.77
C ASP A 27 1.44 -1.20 11.99
N ALA A 28 2.18 -1.75 11.02
CA ALA A 28 3.64 -1.81 11.08
C ALA A 28 4.27 -0.41 11.18
N ILE A 29 3.81 0.55 10.36
CA ILE A 29 4.33 1.92 10.39
C ILE A 29 3.97 2.62 11.71
N ARG A 30 2.74 2.41 12.23
CA ARG A 30 2.35 2.95 13.53
C ARG A 30 3.21 2.40 14.66
N LEU A 31 3.44 1.08 14.69
CA LEU A 31 4.25 0.44 15.70
C LEU A 31 5.71 0.93 15.64
N LEU A 32 6.27 1.03 14.44
CA LEU A 32 7.60 1.62 14.23
C LEU A 32 7.68 3.02 14.85
N PHE A 33 6.66 3.85 14.62
CA PHE A 33 6.58 5.20 15.18
C PHE A 33 6.50 5.20 16.72
N THR A 34 5.75 4.27 17.31
CA THR A 34 5.67 4.14 18.78
C THR A 34 6.99 3.74 19.42
N VAL A 35 7.85 3.00 18.72
CA VAL A 35 9.17 2.61 19.23
C VAL A 35 10.14 3.80 19.25
N TYR A 36 10.10 4.66 18.23
CA TYR A 36 11.04 5.78 18.11
C TYR A 36 10.58 7.08 18.81
N PHE A 37 9.28 7.24 19.08
CA PHE A 37 8.74 8.45 19.73
C PHE A 37 8.08 8.09 21.06
N PRO A 38 8.60 8.57 22.22
CA PRO A 38 7.90 8.46 23.49
C PRO A 38 6.57 9.22 23.39
N LYS A 39 5.45 8.53 23.55
CA LYS A 39 4.08 9.06 23.45
C LYS A 39 3.78 9.80 22.12
N PRO A 40 3.77 9.11 20.98
CA PRO A 40 3.55 9.75 19.68
C PRO A 40 2.17 10.41 19.55
N SER A 41 1.18 9.91 20.28
CA SER A 41 -0.19 10.44 20.28
C SER A 41 -0.33 11.81 20.96
N GLU A 42 0.59 12.16 21.86
CA GLU A 42 0.59 13.45 22.57
C GLU A 42 1.44 14.51 21.84
N SER A 43 2.24 14.11 20.84
CA SER A 43 3.15 14.97 20.11
C SER A 43 2.63 15.31 18.72
N ILE A 44 2.16 16.53 18.53
CA ILE A 44 1.70 17.05 17.23
C ILE A 44 2.82 16.92 16.17
N SER A 45 4.08 17.21 16.53
CA SER A 45 5.21 17.09 15.61
C SER A 45 5.44 15.64 15.16
N ALA A 46 5.25 14.66 16.05
CA ALA A 46 5.33 13.24 15.71
C ALA A 46 4.21 12.84 14.71
N GLN A 47 2.97 13.30 14.94
CA GLN A 47 1.84 13.02 14.04
C GLN A 47 2.03 13.63 12.65
N PHE A 48 2.53 14.87 12.57
CA PHE A 48 2.84 15.52 11.29
C PHE A 48 3.98 14.79 10.56
N LEU A 49 5.02 14.37 11.26
CA LEU A 49 6.11 13.61 10.65
C LEU A 49 5.62 12.26 10.11
N TYR A 50 4.77 11.55 10.87
CA TYR A 50 4.11 10.33 10.40
C TYR A 50 3.31 10.58 9.11
N ALA A 51 2.50 11.63 9.08
CA ALA A 51 1.68 12.00 7.92
C ALA A 51 2.54 12.29 6.68
N VAL A 52 3.62 13.07 6.84
CA VAL A 52 4.54 13.38 5.74
C VAL A 52 5.21 12.11 5.20
N ILE A 53 5.70 11.24 6.08
CA ILE A 53 6.37 10.00 5.69
C ILE A 53 5.40 9.09 4.91
N ILE A 54 4.18 8.88 5.41
CA ILE A 54 3.22 8.01 4.73
C ILE A 54 2.83 8.59 3.36
N THR A 55 2.65 9.91 3.25
CA THR A 55 2.37 10.57 1.97
C THR A 55 3.51 10.36 0.98
N VAL A 56 4.76 10.54 1.39
CA VAL A 56 5.93 10.32 0.52
C VAL A 56 5.97 8.87 0.03
N ILE A 57 5.78 7.90 0.92
CA ILE A 57 5.76 6.48 0.56
C ILE A 57 4.66 6.19 -0.47
N VAL A 58 3.43 6.69 -0.25
CA VAL A 58 2.30 6.50 -1.16
C VAL A 58 2.59 7.10 -2.54
N VAL A 59 3.15 8.32 -2.59
CA VAL A 59 3.52 8.97 -3.87
C VAL A 59 4.58 8.16 -4.61
N LEU A 60 5.63 7.70 -3.92
CA LEU A 60 6.69 6.91 -4.56
C LEU A 60 6.16 5.58 -5.10
N VAL A 61 5.33 4.87 -4.34
CA VAL A 61 4.72 3.59 -4.75
C VAL A 61 3.79 3.80 -5.94
N THR A 62 2.92 4.81 -5.89
CA THR A 62 2.00 5.11 -7.00
C THR A 62 2.75 5.52 -8.28
N MET A 63 3.79 6.34 -8.18
CA MET A 63 4.66 6.67 -9.32
C MET A 63 5.40 5.46 -9.88
N TYR A 64 5.86 4.55 -9.02
CA TYR A 64 6.50 3.30 -9.45
C TYR A 64 5.51 2.41 -10.21
N LEU A 65 4.32 2.18 -9.66
CA LEU A 65 3.27 1.39 -10.30
C LEU A 65 2.83 2.01 -11.64
N ALA A 66 2.67 3.33 -11.71
CA ALA A 66 2.35 4.03 -12.96
C ALA A 66 3.40 3.79 -14.05
N ARG A 67 4.69 3.87 -13.69
CA ARG A 67 5.80 3.58 -14.61
C ARG A 67 5.83 2.12 -15.06
N LEU A 68 5.57 1.19 -14.15
CA LEU A 68 5.53 -0.23 -14.46
C LEU A 68 4.39 -0.56 -15.44
N THR A 69 3.18 -0.05 -15.16
CA THR A 69 2.02 -0.22 -16.04
C THR A 69 2.27 0.34 -17.42
N ARG A 70 2.88 1.53 -17.53
CA ARG A 70 3.23 2.13 -18.82
C ARG A 70 4.20 1.25 -19.62
N ARG A 71 5.26 0.74 -18.97
CA ARG A 71 6.24 -0.15 -19.62
C ARG A 71 5.63 -1.47 -20.09
N ILE A 72 4.68 -2.02 -19.35
CA ILE A 72 3.98 -3.26 -19.73
C ILE A 72 3.10 -3.00 -20.97
N LYS A 73 2.32 -1.90 -20.97
CA LYS A 73 1.50 -1.51 -22.13
C LYS A 73 2.34 -1.29 -23.39
N GLU A 74 3.44 -0.53 -23.29
CA GLU A 74 4.37 -0.29 -24.41
C GLU A 74 5.01 -1.57 -24.97
N ARG A 75 5.09 -2.65 -24.19
CA ARG A 75 5.57 -3.97 -24.65
C ARG A 75 4.49 -4.83 -25.28
N LEU A 76 3.24 -4.65 -24.88
CA LEU A 76 2.11 -5.40 -25.41
C LEU A 76 1.63 -4.84 -26.76
N ASP A 77 1.81 -3.52 -26.96
CA ASP A 77 1.45 -2.80 -28.19
C ASP A 77 2.55 -2.85 -29.28
N ARG A 78 3.68 -3.54 -29.06
CA ARG A 78 4.74 -3.81 -30.05
C ARG A 78 4.70 -5.24 -30.53
#